data_AF-W0TKG3-F1
#
_entry.id   AF-W0TKG3-F1
#
_cell.length_a   1.000
_cell.length_b   1.000
_cell.length_c   1.000
_cell.angle_alpha   90.00
_cell.angle_beta   90.00
_cell.angle_gamma   90.00
#
_symmetry.space_group_name_H-M   'P 1'
#
loop_
_entity.id
_entity.type
_entity.pdbx_description
1 polymer ?
#
loop_
_entity_poly.entity_id
_entity_poly.type
_entity_poly.pdbx_seq_one_letter_code
_entity_poly.pdbx_strand_id
1 'polypeptide(L)'
;MHPQLEAERFHSCIDLIQALDKCHKKEYYKRALGLCNNEKDALSKCLHEARLSGERRAILESREKKKAMEKKWKQLEEEEYGEDAILKKIIQRQVEKRSKPE
;
A
#
# COMPACT_ATOMS: atom_id res chain seq x y z
N MET A 1 -23.44 -3.08 -5.55
CA MET A 1 -22.56 -3.62 -4.50
C MET A 1 -22.15 -5.00 -4.97
N HIS A 2 -20.91 -5.16 -5.42
CA HIS A 2 -20.37 -6.44 -5.88
C HIS A 2 -19.71 -7.10 -4.66
N PRO A 3 -20.21 -8.26 -4.18
CA PRO A 3 -19.86 -8.82 -2.87
C PRO A 3 -18.35 -8.97 -2.64
N GLN A 4 -17.60 -9.27 -3.69
CA GLN A 4 -16.15 -9.48 -3.63
C GLN A 4 -15.33 -8.20 -3.37
N LEU A 5 -15.90 -7.02 -3.57
CA LEU A 5 -15.20 -5.74 -3.37
C LEU A 5 -15.46 -5.13 -1.97
N GLU A 6 -16.41 -5.71 -1.22
CA GLU A 6 -17.02 -5.11 -0.04
C GLU A 6 -16.44 -5.55 1.31
N ALA A 7 -15.84 -6.74 1.39
CA ALA A 7 -15.57 -7.38 2.69
C ALA A 7 -14.60 -6.61 3.59
N GLU A 8 -13.50 -6.06 3.05
CA GLU A 8 -12.51 -5.33 3.86
C GLU A 8 -12.49 -3.82 3.59
N ARG A 9 -12.66 -3.40 2.33
CA ARG A 9 -12.40 -2.00 1.93
C ARG A 9 -13.45 -1.01 2.43
N PHE A 10 -14.67 -1.47 2.67
CA PHE A 10 -15.82 -0.61 2.94
C PHE A 10 -16.50 -0.94 4.27
N HIS A 11 -15.82 -1.65 5.17
CA HIS A 11 -16.34 -1.98 6.50
C HIS A 11 -16.80 -0.75 7.28
N SER A 12 -16.08 0.37 7.13
CA SER A 12 -16.43 1.66 7.75
C SER A 12 -17.73 2.28 7.26
N CYS A 13 -18.28 1.83 6.12
CA CYS A 13 -19.49 2.38 5.51
C CYS A 13 -20.72 1.48 5.71
N ILE A 14 -20.60 0.36 6.44
CA ILE A 14 -21.69 -0.64 6.59
C ILE A 14 -22.98 -0.01 7.12
N ASP A 15 -22.90 0.90 8.08
CA ASP A 15 -24.10 1.53 8.64
C ASP A 15 -24.88 2.34 7.61
N LEU A 16 -24.17 3.03 6.70
CA LEU A 16 -24.76 3.80 5.61
C LEU A 16 -25.33 2.88 4.51
N ILE A 17 -24.67 1.74 4.26
CA ILE A 17 -25.18 0.70 3.36
C ILE A 17 -26.50 0.15 3.91
N GLN A 18 -26.53 -0.19 5.20
CA GLN A 18 -27.74 -0.69 5.86
C GLN A 18 -28.85 0.37 5.90
N ALA A 19 -28.53 1.65 6.11
CA ALA A 19 -29.51 2.73 6.09
C ALA A 19 -30.15 2.88 4.70
N LEU A 20 -29.35 2.88 3.64
CA LEU A 20 -29.85 2.95 2.27
C LEU A 20 -30.66 1.71 1.89
N ASP A 21 -30.20 0.52 2.29
CA ASP A 21 -30.92 -0.75 2.07
C ASP A 21 -32.26 -0.77 2.80
N LYS A 22 -32.31 -0.29 4.06
CA LYS A 22 -33.55 -0.09 4.80
C LYS A 22 -34.49 0.88 4.08
N CYS A 23 -33.98 1.96 3.49
CA CYS A 23 -34.82 2.89 2.71
C CYS A 23 -35.39 2.23 1.45
N HIS A 24 -34.55 1.50 0.70
CA HIS A 24 -34.98 0.76 -0.48
C HIS A 24 -35.99 -0.37 -0.20
N LYS A 25 -35.90 -1.00 0.98
CA LYS A 25 -36.80 -2.07 1.42
C LYS A 25 -38.18 -1.57 1.87
N LYS A 26 -38.32 -0.29 2.25
CA LYS A 26 -39.61 0.26 2.70
C LYS A 26 -40.61 0.26 1.55
N GLU A 27 -40.35 1.06 0.51
CA GLU A 27 -41.27 1.24 -0.61
C GLU A 27 -40.49 1.54 -1.89
N TYR A 28 -40.85 0.89 -3.00
CA TYR A 28 -40.19 1.07 -4.29
C TYR A 28 -40.27 2.51 -4.81
N TYR A 29 -41.41 3.19 -4.62
CA TYR A 29 -41.59 4.56 -5.11
C TYR A 29 -40.67 5.56 -4.40
N LYS A 30 -40.34 5.32 -3.12
CA LYS A 30 -39.38 6.17 -2.38
C LYS A 30 -38.01 6.15 -3.04
N ARG A 31 -37.57 4.97 -3.50
CA ARG A 31 -36.37 4.83 -4.31
C ARG A 31 -36.49 5.53 -5.67
N ALA A 32 -37.61 5.34 -6.37
CA ALA A 32 -37.82 5.89 -7.71
C ALA A 32 -37.89 7.44 -7.72
N LEU A 33 -38.50 8.04 -6.70
CA LEU A 33 -38.66 9.50 -6.57
C LEU A 33 -37.48 10.18 -5.86
N GLY A 34 -36.45 9.43 -5.44
CA GLY A 34 -35.25 9.99 -4.81
C GLY A 34 -35.41 10.36 -3.32
N LEU A 35 -36.43 9.83 -2.64
CA LEU A 35 -36.64 10.05 -1.20
C LEU A 35 -35.54 9.40 -0.32
N CYS A 36 -34.73 8.51 -0.89
CA CYS A 36 -33.55 7.89 -0.25
C CYS A 36 -32.22 8.58 -0.60
N ASN A 37 -32.25 9.80 -1.16
CA ASN A 37 -31.03 10.48 -1.63
C ASN A 37 -30.09 10.88 -0.48
N ASN A 38 -30.62 11.17 0.71
CA ASN A 38 -29.78 11.53 1.86
C ASN A 38 -28.84 10.39 2.26
N GLU A 39 -29.37 9.18 2.41
CA GLU A 39 -28.58 7.99 2.73
C GLU A 39 -27.63 7.64 1.60
N LYS A 40 -28.09 7.78 0.34
CA LYS A 40 -27.28 7.55 -0.86
C LYS A 40 -26.08 8.49 -0.95
N ASP A 41 -26.27 9.77 -0.67
CA ASP A 41 -25.22 10.79 -0.74
C ASP A 41 -24.22 10.61 0.39
N ALA A 42 -24.69 10.31 1.60
CA ALA A 42 -23.83 9.97 2.72
C ALA A 42 -22.97 8.73 2.42
N LEU A 43 -23.58 7.66 1.90
CA LEU A 43 -22.87 6.46 1.50
C LEU A 43 -21.85 6.75 0.39
N SER A 44 -22.21 7.55 -0.61
CA SER A 44 -21.31 7.90 -1.72
C SER A 44 -20.07 8.64 -1.23
N LYS A 45 -20.21 9.56 -0.27
CA LYS A 45 -19.08 10.25 0.36
C LYS A 45 -18.19 9.27 1.13
N CYS A 46 -18.77 8.41 1.95
CA CYS A 46 -18.01 7.42 2.71
C CYS A 46 -17.21 6.48 1.79
N LEU A 47 -17.83 5.95 0.72
CA LEU A 47 -17.15 5.08 -0.23
C LEU A 47 -16.01 5.79 -0.98
N HIS A 48 -16.21 7.07 -1.30
CA HIS A 48 -15.17 7.89 -1.91
C HIS A 48 -13.97 8.07 -0.98
N GLU A 49 -14.20 8.42 0.28
CA GLU A 49 -13.15 8.56 1.30
C GLU A 49 -12.43 7.24 1.57
N ALA A 50 -13.18 6.13 1.69
CA ALA A 50 -12.61 4.80 1.87
C ALA A 50 -11.67 4.43 0.71
N ARG A 51 -12.07 4.73 -0.53
CA ARG A 51 -11.22 4.54 -1.71
C ARG A 51 -9.94 5.38 -1.63
N LEU A 52 -10.05 6.67 -1.36
CA LEU A 52 -8.89 7.57 -1.24
C LEU A 52 -7.94 7.14 -0.12
N SER A 53 -8.49 6.68 1.01
CA SER A 53 -7.68 6.17 2.12
C SER A 53 -6.89 4.92 1.74
N GLY A 54 -7.48 4.03 0.96
CA GLY A 54 -6.82 2.82 0.43
C GLY A 54 -5.70 3.18 -0.55
N GLU A 55 -5.97 4.10 -1.48
CA GLU A 55 -4.98 4.60 -2.43
C GLU A 55 -3.79 5.26 -1.72
N ARG A 56 -4.05 6.11 -0.71
CA ARG A 56 -2.99 6.72 0.11
C ARG A 56 -2.12 5.68 0.82
N ARG A 57 -2.74 4.67 1.44
CA ARG A 57 -2.01 3.57 2.09
C ARG A 57 -1.13 2.81 1.10
N ALA A 58 -1.67 2.46 -0.07
CA ALA A 58 -0.92 1.77 -1.11
C ALA A 58 0.28 2.59 -1.63
N ILE A 59 0.10 3.91 -1.80
CA ILE A 59 1.19 4.81 -2.20
C ILE A 59 2.29 4.85 -1.13
N LEU A 60 1.93 4.96 0.15
CA LEU A 60 2.90 4.97 1.25
C LEU A 60 3.66 3.64 1.32
N GLU A 61 2.96 2.51 1.26
CA GLU A 61 3.56 1.19 1.26
C GLU A 61 4.51 0.98 0.07
N SER A 62 4.10 1.41 -1.12
CA SER A 62 4.93 1.36 -2.33
C SER A 62 6.20 2.21 -2.19
N ARG A 63 6.10 3.43 -1.61
CA ARG A 63 7.25 4.28 -1.34
C ARG A 63 8.21 3.66 -0.33
N GLU A 64 7.71 3.07 0.75
CA GLU A 64 8.55 2.40 1.74
C GLU A 64 9.24 1.16 1.15
N LYS A 65 8.52 0.35 0.36
CA LYS A 65 9.12 -0.77 -0.39
C LYS A 65 10.21 -0.29 -1.35
N LYS A 66 9.96 0.79 -2.08
CA LYS A 66 10.94 1.37 -3.01
C LYS A 66 12.21 1.83 -2.28
N LYS A 67 12.08 2.58 -1.18
CA LYS A 67 13.22 3.00 -0.35
C LYS A 67 14.02 1.81 0.19
N ALA A 68 13.33 0.77 0.68
CA ALA A 68 13.97 -0.42 1.20
C ALA A 68 14.76 -1.16 0.10
N MET A 69 14.19 -1.25 -1.11
CA MET A 69 14.88 -1.82 -2.26
C MET A 69 16.08 -0.98 -2.68
N GLU A 70 15.93 0.34 -2.84
CA GLU A 70 17.02 1.26 -3.19
C GLU A 70 18.18 1.17 -2.19
N LYS A 71 17.87 1.09 -0.89
CA LYS A 71 18.89 0.90 0.16
C LYS A 71 19.66 -0.41 -0.03
N LYS A 72 18.96 -1.52 -0.32
CA LYS A 72 19.60 -2.82 -0.60
C LYS A 72 20.47 -2.78 -1.85
N TRP A 73 19.97 -2.17 -2.92
CA TRP A 73 20.75 -2.00 -4.16
C TRP A 73 22.02 -1.21 -3.93
N LYS A 74 21.94 -0.10 -3.18
CA LYS A 74 23.10 0.71 -2.83
C LYS A 74 24.12 -0.07 -1.99
N GLN A 75 23.66 -0.86 -1.02
CA GLN A 75 24.54 -1.71 -0.21
C GLN A 75 25.28 -2.75 -1.08
N LEU A 76 24.58 -3.40 -2.01
CA LEU A 76 25.19 -4.37 -2.93
C LEU A 76 26.23 -3.71 -3.84
N GLU A 77 25.92 -2.53 -4.38
CA GLU A 77 26.85 -1.77 -5.24
C GLU A 77 28.11 -1.35 -4.47
N GLU A 78 27.97 -0.91 -3.22
CA GLU A 78 29.09 -0.55 -2.35
C GLU A 78 29.95 -1.77 -1.96
N GLU A 79 29.33 -2.92 -1.71
CA GLU A 79 30.05 -4.18 -1.43
C GLU A 79 30.81 -4.72 -2.64
N GLU A 80 30.28 -4.54 -3.86
CA GLU A 80 30.85 -5.10 -5.09
C GLU A 80 31.87 -4.15 -5.75
N TYR A 81 31.59 -2.85 -5.75
CA TYR A 81 32.34 -1.83 -6.49
C TYR A 81 32.84 -0.66 -5.63
N GLY A 82 32.48 -0.58 -4.35
CA GLY A 82 32.87 0.51 -3.44
C GLY A 82 34.30 0.41 -2.90
N GLU A 83 34.70 1.42 -2.11
CA GLU A 83 36.03 1.50 -1.48
C GLU A 83 36.33 0.26 -0.63
N ASP A 84 35.31 -0.30 0.03
CA ASP A 84 35.41 -1.51 0.84
C ASP A 84 35.79 -2.75 0.03
N ALA A 85 35.31 -2.86 -1.21
CA ALA A 85 35.65 -3.96 -2.12
C ALA A 85 37.12 -3.87 -2.56
N ILE A 86 37.59 -2.64 -2.85
CA ILE A 86 38.98 -2.36 -3.19
C ILE A 86 39.88 -2.65 -1.98
N LEU A 87 39.48 -2.19 -0.79
CA LEU A 87 40.20 -2.40 0.46
C LEU A 87 40.31 -3.90 0.79
N LYS A 88 39.22 -4.67 0.66
CA LYS A 88 39.25 -6.14 0.81
C LYS A 88 40.28 -6.77 -0.12
N LYS A 89 40.30 -6.39 -1.40
CA LYS A 89 41.27 -6.91 -2.38
C LYS A 89 42.72 -6.56 -2.00
N ILE A 90 42.96 -5.33 -1.51
CA ILE A 90 44.30 -4.90 -1.07
C ILE A 90 44.76 -5.69 0.16
N ILE A 91 43.90 -5.83 1.17
CA ILE A 91 44.19 -6.61 2.38
C ILE A 91 44.50 -8.06 2.01
N GLN A 92 43.70 -8.67 1.14
CA GLN A 92 43.90 -10.04 0.71
C GLN A 92 45.27 -10.24 0.02
N ARG A 93 45.67 -9.31 -0.85
CA ARG A 93 47.02 -9.31 -1.45
C ARG A 93 48.14 -9.15 -0.42
N GLN A 94 47.96 -8.33 0.61
CA GLN A 94 48.96 -8.15 1.67
C GLN A 94 49.11 -9.42 2.53
N VAL A 95 47.99 -10.09 2.84
CA VAL A 95 48.00 -11.36 3.56
C VAL A 95 48.67 -12.46 2.73
N GLU A 96 48.38 -12.55 1.44
CA GLU A 96 49.05 -13.48 0.51
C GLU A 96 50.56 -13.24 0.44
N LYS A 97 50.99 -11.97 0.34
CA LYS A 97 52.41 -11.61 0.38
C LYS A 97 53.09 -11.99 1.70
N ARG A 98 52.40 -11.84 2.82
CA ARG A 98 52.95 -12.13 4.15
C ARG A 98 52.95 -13.63 4.49
N SER A 99 52.08 -14.42 3.85
CA SER A 99 51.97 -15.86 4.05
C SER A 99 52.87 -16.71 3.14
N LYS A 100 53.45 -16.11 2.09
CA LYS A 100 54.59 -16.69 1.37
C LYS A 100 55.89 -16.06 1.90
N PRO A 101 56.62 -16.72 2.81
CA PRO A 101 57.99 -16.31 3.07
C PRO A 101 58.83 -16.57 1.81
N GLU A 102 59.74 -15.65 1.54
CA GLU A 102 60.73 -15.71 0.46
C GLU A 102 61.49 -17.04 0.42
#